data_AF-A0A2A5BMA2-F1
#
_entry.id   AF-A0A2A5BMA2-F1
#
_cell.length_a   1.000
_cell.length_b   1.000
_cell.length_c   1.000
_cell.angle_alpha   90.00
_cell.angle_beta   90.00
_cell.angle_gamma   90.00
#
_symmetry.space_group_name_H-M   'P 1'
#
loop_
_entity.id
_entity.type
_entity.pdbx_description
1 polymer ?
#
loop_
_entity_poly.entity_id
_entity_poly.type
_entity_poly.pdbx_seq_one_letter_code
_entity_poly.pdbx_strand_id
1 'polypeptide(L)' 'MGIKRTENVILLKVIGTLELAASAAMFYFFWDEKPALIGAVILVGLSANSFYQAHKCYVRQYSPKKGPLK' A
#
# COMPACT_ATOMS: atom_id res chain seq x y z
N MET A 1 -16.72 8.72 -14.68
CA MET A 1 -15.29 8.32 -14.61
C MET A 1 -14.78 8.21 -13.16
N GLY A 2 -15.60 7.71 -12.22
CA GLY A 2 -15.24 7.60 -10.79
C GLY A 2 -14.95 6.17 -10.30
N ILE A 3 -15.57 5.17 -10.93
CA ILE A 3 -15.53 3.76 -10.51
C ILE A 3 -14.09 3.21 -10.58
N LYS A 4 -13.39 3.43 -11.71
CA LYS A 4 -11.96 3.03 -11.90
C LYS A 4 -10.99 3.62 -10.87
N ARG A 5 -11.32 4.78 -10.27
CA ARG A 5 -10.49 5.48 -9.29
C ARG A 5 -10.57 4.80 -7.90
N THR A 6 -11.78 4.40 -7.52
CA THR A 6 -12.02 3.62 -6.30
C THR A 6 -11.46 2.19 -6.41
N GLU A 7 -11.56 1.55 -7.57
CA GLU A 7 -10.95 0.22 -7.77
C GLU A 7 -9.43 0.26 -7.57
N ASN A 8 -8.76 1.30 -8.06
CA ASN A 8 -7.30 1.43 -7.91
C ASN A 8 -6.89 1.64 -6.43
N VAL A 9 -7.67 2.40 -5.65
CA VAL A 9 -7.38 2.61 -4.22
C VAL A 9 -7.56 1.33 -3.41
N ILE A 10 -8.58 0.54 -3.74
CA ILE A 10 -8.84 -0.75 -3.10
C ILE A 10 -7.75 -1.74 -3.49
N LEU A 11 -7.36 -1.81 -4.76
CA LEU A 11 -6.30 -2.68 -5.25
C LEU A 11 -4.97 -2.41 -4.53
N LEU A 12 -4.55 -1.14 -4.45
CA LEU A 12 -3.35 -0.73 -3.72
C LEU A 12 -3.40 -1.10 -2.24
N LYS A 13 -4.58 -0.99 -1.62
CA LYS A 13 -4.77 -1.34 -0.21
C LYS A 13 -4.67 -2.85 0.01
N VAL A 14 -5.25 -3.65 -0.89
CA VAL A 14 -5.18 -5.13 -0.85
C VAL A 14 -3.75 -5.63 -1.04
N ILE A 15 -3.04 -5.10 -2.04
CA ILE A 15 -1.63 -5.44 -2.29
C ILE A 15 -0.79 -5.08 -1.06
N GLY A 16 -0.92 -3.86 -0.54
CA GLY A 16 -0.20 -3.45 0.66
C GLY A 16 -0.50 -4.32 1.89
N THR A 17 -1.75 -4.77 2.09
CA THR A 17 -2.10 -5.70 3.18
C THR A 17 -1.48 -7.09 2.98
N LEU A 18 -1.42 -7.61 1.75
CA LEU A 18 -0.78 -8.89 1.45
C LEU A 18 0.74 -8.84 1.65
N GLU A 19 1.38 -7.76 1.18
CA GLU A 19 2.81 -7.52 1.39
C GLU A 19 3.14 -7.39 2.89
N LEU A 20 2.29 -6.71 3.66
CA LEU A 20 2.46 -6.57 5.11
C LEU A 20 2.32 -7.91 5.83
N ALA A 21 1.31 -8.71 5.45
CA ALA A 21 1.08 -10.03 6.03
C ALA A 21 2.25 -10.99 5.71
N ALA A 22 2.74 -10.96 4.47
CA ALA A 22 3.90 -11.73 4.05
C ALA A 22 5.17 -11.31 4.81
N SER A 23 5.39 -10.01 4.97
CA SER A 23 6.49 -9.48 5.80
C SER A 23 6.40 -9.95 7.25
N ALA A 24 5.22 -9.82 7.86
CA ALA A 24 4.98 -10.27 9.23
C ALA A 24 5.22 -11.78 9.39
N ALA A 25 4.79 -12.58 8.40
CA ALA A 25 5.06 -14.02 8.37
C ALA A 25 6.56 -14.33 8.24
N MET A 26 7.30 -13.59 7.40
CA MET A 26 8.75 -13.74 7.28
C MET A 26 9.48 -13.39 8.57
N PHE A 27 9.09 -12.31 9.25
CA PHE A 27 9.62 -12.00 10.59
C PHE A 27 9.31 -13.13 11.58
N TYR A 28 8.08 -13.63 11.64
CA TYR A 28 7.68 -14.62 12.64
C TYR A 28 8.31 -16.00 12.42
N PHE A 29 8.30 -16.53 11.20
CA PHE A 29 8.76 -17.88 10.89
C PHE A 29 10.27 -17.98 10.63
N PHE A 30 10.89 -16.92 10.10
CA PHE A 30 12.29 -16.95 9.61
C PHE A 30 13.19 -15.91 10.30
N TRP A 31 12.97 -15.64 11.60
CA TRP A 31 13.73 -14.65 12.35
C TRP A 31 15.24 -14.94 12.41
N ASP A 32 15.65 -16.20 12.37
CA ASP A 32 17.06 -16.60 12.41
C ASP A 32 17.77 -16.41 11.04
N GLU A 33 17.02 -16.46 9.95
CA GLU A 33 17.55 -16.28 8.60
C GLU A 33 17.70 -14.80 8.24
N LYS A 34 18.94 -14.30 8.29
CA LYS A 34 19.33 -12.98 7.80
C LYS A 34 18.76 -12.60 6.41
N PRO A 35 18.77 -13.47 5.38
CA PRO A 35 18.20 -13.10 4.08
C PRO A 35 16.67 -12.90 4.14
N ALA A 36 15.96 -13.68 4.96
CA ALA A 36 14.51 -13.54 5.15
C ALA A 36 14.17 -12.24 5.87
N LEU A 37 14.95 -11.83 6.87
CA LEU A 37 14.80 -10.53 7.54
C LEU A 37 14.98 -9.35 6.58
N ILE A 38 15.99 -9.40 5.70
CA ILE A 38 16.21 -8.36 4.69
C ILE A 38 15.02 -8.30 3.73
N GLY A 39 14.54 -9.44 3.25
CA GLY A 39 13.34 -9.53 2.42
C GLY A 39 12.10 -8.97 3.13
N ALA A 40 11.91 -9.29 4.41
CA ALA A 40 10.81 -8.81 5.22
C ALA A 40 10.83 -7.27 5.35
N VAL A 41 12.00 -6.67 5.62
CA VAL A 41 12.17 -5.21 5.69
C VAL A 41 11.84 -4.54 4.35
N ILE A 42 12.29 -5.11 3.23
CA ILE A 42 11.96 -4.61 1.88
C ILE A 42 10.44 -4.66 1.65
N LEU A 43 9.80 -5.77 2.01
CA LEU A 43 8.34 -5.94 1.92
C LEU A 43 7.59 -4.94 2.81
N VAL A 44 8.08 -4.62 4.02
CA VAL A 44 7.51 -3.53 4.83
C VAL A 44 7.59 -2.20 4.08
N GLY A 45 8.74 -1.89 3.47
CA GLY A 45 8.94 -0.65 2.70
C GLY A 45 7.98 -0.55 1.51
N LEU A 46 7.83 -1.64 0.75
CA LEU A 46 6.91 -1.71 -0.39
C LEU A 46 5.45 -1.58 0.06
N SER A 47 5.07 -2.29 1.12
CA SER A 47 3.75 -2.21 1.74
C SER A 47 3.41 -0.78 2.17
N ALA A 48 4.32 -0.11 2.88
CA ALA A 48 4.17 1.29 3.29
C ALA A 48 3.97 2.23 2.08
N ASN A 49 4.72 2.01 0.99
CA ASN A 49 4.57 2.79 -0.24
C ASN A 49 3.20 2.56 -0.92
N SER A 50 2.72 1.31 -0.98
CA SER A 50 1.39 0.97 -1.49
C SER A 50 0.27 1.66 -0.68
N PHE A 51 0.36 1.66 0.66
CA PHE A 51 -0.59 2.36 1.52
C PHE A 51 -0.52 3.88 1.37
N TYR A 52 0.68 4.45 1.24
CA TYR A 52 0.84 5.89 1.05
C TYR A 52 0.23 6.37 -0.28
N GLN A 53 0.42 5.60 -1.35
CA GLN A 53 -0.24 5.87 -2.64
C GLN A 53 -1.76 5.74 -2.55
N ALA A 54 -2.26 4.69 -1.89
CA ALA A 54 -3.69 4.53 -1.64
C ALA A 54 -4.25 5.74 -0.87
N HIS A 55 -3.56 6.20 0.18
CA HIS A 55 -3.98 7.34 0.97
C HIS A 55 -3.98 8.65 0.16
N LYS A 56 -2.93 8.93 -0.62
CA LYS A 56 -2.92 10.09 -1.52
C LYS A 56 -4.03 10.03 -2.57
N CYS A 57 -4.28 8.87 -3.16
CA CYS A 57 -5.36 8.65 -4.13
C CYS A 57 -6.74 8.86 -3.50
N TYR A 58 -6.94 8.36 -2.28
CA TYR A 58 -8.14 8.56 -1.48
C TYR A 58 -8.40 10.05 -1.20
N VAL A 59 -7.41 10.76 -0.65
CA VAL A 59 -7.52 12.20 -0.34
C VAL A 59 -7.82 13.02 -1.59
N ARG A 60 -7.18 12.73 -2.73
CA ARG A 60 -7.48 13.39 -4.02
C ARG A 60 -8.86 13.06 -4.58
N GLN A 61 -9.53 12.02 -4.10
CA GLN A 61 -10.87 11.63 -4.52
C GLN A 61 -11.94 12.34 -3.68
N TYR A 62 -11.71 12.48 -2.38
CA TYR A 62 -12.67 13.06 -1.43
C TYR A 62 -12.44 14.55 -1.13
N SER A 63 -11.25 15.08 -1.41
CA SER A 63 -10.96 16.51 -1.40
C SER A 63 -10.60 16.96 -2.82
N PRO A 64 -11.56 16.94 -3.77
CA PRO A 64 -11.32 17.58 -5.05
C PRO A 64 -11.03 19.04 -4.76
N LYS A 65 -9.81 19.51 -5.06
CA LYS A 65 -9.57 20.94 -5.15
C LYS A 65 -10.59 21.45 -6.18
N LYS A 66 -11.62 22.19 -5.73
CA LYS A 66 -12.44 22.98 -6.65
C LYS A 66 -11.46 23.87 -7.41
N GLY A 67 -11.38 23.69 -8.72
CA GLY A 67 -10.60 24.55 -9.56
C GLY A 67 -10.86 24.23 -11.03
N PRO A 68 -11.15 25.26 -11.84
CA PRO A 68 -12.12 26.33 -11.65
C PRO A 68 -13.46 25.96 -12.32
N LEU A 69 -14.48 26.81 -12.17
CA LEU A 69 -15.48 26.96 -13.23
C LEU A 69 -14.74 27.25 -14.54
N LYS A 70 -14.73 26.31 -15.48
CA LYS A 70 -14.73 26.64 -16.91
C LYS A 70 -15.27 25.47 -17.72
#